data_AF-A0A7Y6WTF6-F1
#
_entry.id   AF-A0A7Y6WTF6-F1
#
_cell.length_a   1.000
_cell.length_b   1.000
_cell.length_c   1.000
_cell.angle_alpha   90.00
_cell.angle_beta   90.00
_cell.angle_gamma   90.00
#
_symmetry.space_group_name_H-M   'P 1'
#
loop_
_entity.id
_entity.type
_entity.pdbx_description
1 polymer ?
#
loop_
_entity_poly.entity_id
_entity_poly.type
_entity_poly.pdbx_seq_one_letter_code
_entity_poly.pdbx_strand_id
1 'polypeptide(L)'
;MAVKEHLADWVENEHKTSPKTTGCLWRHADYNAKEFPRCDYRKNAHDYSKASESHIYNIPSFRSPERWIQTWADRLGPTYTKRGTVVANSHASAPAAGAWDLDRGANFTEWKTPYWHNTHHVIACGEIKAAFPDDEERRLLLATRWNINEMPNVIILPKQYTVARMLKLPTHVPPDGPAEHGQYSLELGKRLNALKAKLAKNKDKTDHTLTDDNKEDCRKELEKASSAIRKFLIDAGERNPGINLDNLKLDSIDW
;
A
#
# COMPACT_ATOMS: atom_id res chain seq x y z
N MET A 1 1.32 3.64 -19.41
CA MET A 1 0.91 2.37 -20.02
C MET A 1 0.43 1.46 -18.90
N ALA A 2 -0.85 1.12 -18.87
CA ALA A 2 -1.38 0.14 -17.92
C ALA A 2 -0.80 -1.22 -18.30
N VAL A 3 -0.10 -1.87 -17.37
CA VAL A 3 0.50 -3.18 -17.59
C VAL A 3 -0.64 -4.19 -17.69
N LYS A 4 -1.06 -4.50 -18.92
CA LYS A 4 -1.87 -5.68 -19.28
C LYS A 4 -1.00 -6.94 -19.25
N GLU A 5 -0.38 -7.24 -18.12
CA GLU A 5 0.18 -8.59 -17.90
C GLU A 5 -0.71 -9.27 -16.86
N HIS A 6 -1.94 -9.60 -17.26
CA HIS A 6 -2.60 -10.73 -16.65
C HIS A 6 -1.74 -11.96 -16.97
N LEU A 7 -1.52 -12.85 -16.01
CA LEU A 7 -1.14 -14.24 -16.33
C LEU A 7 -2.36 -14.84 -17.04
N ALA A 8 -2.43 -14.58 -18.35
CA ALA A 8 -3.67 -14.37 -19.09
C ALA A 8 -4.54 -15.61 -19.25
N ASP A 9 -4.01 -16.82 -19.02
CA ASP A 9 -4.78 -18.03 -19.34
C ASP A 9 -5.42 -18.73 -18.13
N TRP A 10 -4.82 -18.64 -16.94
CA TRP A 10 -5.36 -19.31 -15.74
C TRP A 10 -6.17 -18.35 -14.87
N VAL A 11 -5.59 -17.18 -14.60
CA VAL A 11 -6.21 -16.15 -13.76
C VAL A 11 -7.41 -15.51 -14.43
N GLU A 12 -7.34 -15.28 -15.76
CA GLU A 12 -8.45 -14.66 -16.48
C GLU A 12 -9.68 -15.57 -16.51
N ASN A 13 -9.50 -16.90 -16.59
CA ASN A 13 -10.60 -17.87 -16.55
C ASN A 13 -11.21 -18.00 -15.14
N GLU A 14 -10.41 -18.03 -14.07
CA GLU A 14 -10.96 -18.01 -12.71
C GLU A 14 -11.53 -16.65 -12.30
N HIS A 15 -10.97 -15.54 -12.79
CA HIS A 15 -11.55 -14.21 -12.59
C HIS A 15 -12.88 -14.07 -13.31
N LYS A 16 -13.03 -14.60 -14.52
CA LYS A 16 -14.31 -14.60 -15.25
C LYS A 16 -15.35 -15.52 -14.61
N THR A 17 -14.95 -16.69 -14.14
CA THR A 17 -15.89 -17.70 -13.62
C THR A 17 -16.20 -17.55 -12.13
N SER A 18 -15.34 -16.92 -11.35
CA SER A 18 -15.49 -16.78 -9.89
C SER A 18 -14.85 -15.48 -9.34
N PRO A 19 -15.22 -14.29 -9.87
CA PRO A 19 -14.57 -13.00 -9.57
C PRO A 19 -14.59 -12.60 -8.08
N LYS A 20 -15.49 -13.17 -7.29
CA LYS A 20 -15.65 -12.89 -5.86
C LYS A 20 -14.81 -13.78 -4.95
N THR A 21 -14.14 -14.82 -5.47
CA THR A 21 -13.39 -15.79 -4.64
C THR A 21 -11.95 -15.99 -5.09
N THR A 22 -11.58 -15.46 -6.26
CA THR A 22 -10.23 -15.60 -6.82
C THR A 22 -9.29 -14.52 -6.29
N GLY A 23 -8.01 -14.86 -6.06
CA GLY A 23 -6.95 -13.92 -5.69
C GLY A 23 -6.39 -13.15 -6.88
N CYS A 24 -5.49 -12.20 -6.65
CA CYS A 24 -4.80 -11.47 -7.73
C CYS A 24 -3.40 -11.01 -7.27
N LEU A 25 -2.41 -11.09 -8.16
CA LEU A 25 -1.04 -10.63 -7.88
C LEU A 25 -0.75 -9.23 -8.45
N TRP A 26 -1.66 -8.68 -9.24
CA TRP A 26 -1.44 -7.46 -10.00
C TRP A 26 -2.41 -6.36 -9.62
N ARG A 27 -1.91 -5.12 -9.63
CA ARG A 27 -2.71 -3.93 -9.32
C ARG A 27 -3.71 -3.63 -10.43
N HIS A 28 -5.00 -3.56 -10.09
CA HIS A 28 -6.03 -3.06 -11.00
C HIS A 28 -6.42 -1.63 -10.58
N ALA A 29 -6.42 -0.67 -11.51
CA ALA A 29 -6.55 0.75 -11.19
C ALA A 29 -7.99 1.28 -11.15
N ASP A 30 -8.97 0.50 -11.62
CA ASP A 30 -10.35 0.94 -11.76
C ASP A 30 -11.12 0.82 -10.44
N TYR A 31 -11.33 1.96 -9.78
CA TYR A 31 -12.06 2.14 -8.50
C TYR A 31 -13.54 1.68 -8.53
N ASN A 32 -14.08 1.43 -9.72
CA ASN A 32 -15.47 1.05 -9.93
C ASN A 32 -15.58 -0.21 -10.81
N ALA A 33 -14.52 -1.02 -10.89
CA ALA A 33 -14.57 -2.28 -11.63
C ALA A 33 -15.52 -3.27 -10.95
N LYS A 34 -16.81 -3.17 -11.30
CA LYS A 34 -17.87 -4.08 -10.82
C LYS A 34 -17.59 -5.54 -11.18
N GLU A 35 -16.81 -5.75 -12.24
CA GLU A 35 -16.45 -7.06 -12.75
C GLU A 35 -15.49 -7.81 -11.82
N PHE A 36 -14.54 -7.10 -11.18
CA PHE A 36 -13.50 -7.71 -10.34
C PHE A 36 -13.32 -6.94 -9.01
N PRO A 37 -14.34 -6.96 -8.12
CA PRO A 37 -14.34 -6.11 -6.92
C PRO A 37 -13.16 -6.38 -5.98
N ARG A 38 -12.66 -7.62 -5.91
CA ARG A 38 -11.50 -7.98 -5.07
C ARG A 38 -10.16 -7.45 -5.58
N CYS A 39 -10.08 -7.03 -6.84
CA CYS A 39 -8.84 -6.51 -7.42
C CYS A 39 -8.68 -4.99 -7.24
N ASP A 40 -9.73 -4.33 -6.77
CA ASP A 40 -9.75 -2.88 -6.57
C ASP A 40 -9.10 -2.51 -5.24
N TYR A 41 -7.77 -2.43 -5.25
CA TYR A 41 -6.97 -2.13 -4.06
C TYR A 41 -7.36 -0.81 -3.39
N ARG A 42 -7.78 0.21 -4.16
CA ARG A 42 -8.18 1.52 -3.61
C ARG A 42 -9.49 1.40 -2.85
N LYS A 43 -10.50 0.79 -3.47
CA LYS A 43 -11.78 0.54 -2.82
C LYS A 43 -11.64 -0.37 -1.61
N ASN A 44 -10.86 -1.44 -1.72
CA ASN A 44 -10.61 -2.36 -0.61
C ASN A 44 -9.96 -1.65 0.58
N ALA A 45 -8.94 -0.82 0.34
CA ALA A 45 -8.29 -0.03 1.38
C ALA A 45 -9.25 0.99 1.98
N HIS A 46 -10.04 1.69 1.16
CA HIS A 46 -11.04 2.66 1.63
C HIS A 46 -12.11 2.00 2.50
N ASP A 47 -12.73 0.91 2.03
CA ASP A 47 -13.82 0.23 2.73
C ASP A 47 -13.33 -0.37 4.06
N TYR A 48 -12.14 -0.98 4.06
CA TYR A 48 -11.53 -1.47 5.30
C TYR A 48 -11.22 -0.32 6.26
N SER A 49 -10.62 0.76 5.76
CA SER A 49 -10.29 1.93 6.57
C SER A 49 -11.55 2.53 7.19
N LYS A 50 -12.64 2.61 6.42
CA LYS A 50 -13.94 3.10 6.90
C LYS A 50 -14.53 2.19 7.99
N ALA A 51 -14.44 0.87 7.81
CA ALA A 51 -15.03 -0.09 8.73
C ALA A 51 -14.22 -0.28 10.02
N SER A 52 -12.89 -0.26 9.94
CA SER A 52 -12.00 -0.71 11.03
C SER A 52 -11.03 0.35 11.53
N GLU A 53 -10.74 1.37 10.72
CA GLU A 53 -9.65 2.32 11.00
C GLU A 53 -10.06 3.77 10.83
N SER A 54 -11.34 4.06 10.98
CA SER A 54 -11.85 5.42 10.86
C SER A 54 -11.17 6.37 11.84
N HIS A 55 -10.69 5.88 12.98
CA HIS A 55 -9.91 6.64 13.95
C HIS A 55 -8.56 7.17 13.41
N ILE A 56 -7.96 6.50 12.41
CA ILE A 56 -6.71 6.95 11.77
C ILE A 56 -6.99 8.11 10.80
N TYR A 57 -8.11 8.05 10.06
CA TYR A 57 -8.35 8.98 8.95
C TYR A 57 -9.36 10.09 9.29
N ASN A 58 -10.34 9.83 10.15
CA ASN A 58 -11.37 10.77 10.60
C ASN A 58 -10.91 11.50 11.87
N ILE A 59 -9.71 12.09 11.84
CA ILE A 59 -9.11 12.65 13.06
C ILE A 59 -9.85 13.93 13.49
N PRO A 60 -10.30 14.03 14.76
CA PRO A 60 -10.95 15.23 15.28
C PRO A 60 -10.11 16.51 15.15
N SER A 61 -8.78 16.42 15.07
CA SER A 61 -7.91 17.58 14.84
C SER A 61 -8.05 18.20 13.44
N PHE A 62 -8.70 17.54 12.48
CA PHE A 62 -9.17 18.21 11.26
C PHE A 62 -10.35 19.15 11.52
N ARG A 63 -10.92 19.13 12.72
CA ARG A 63 -12.07 19.93 13.17
C ARG A 63 -11.67 21.12 14.05
N SER A 64 -10.37 21.34 14.31
CA SER A 64 -9.82 22.47 15.09
C SER A 64 -8.96 23.40 14.21
N PRO A 65 -9.24 24.71 14.16
CA PRO A 65 -8.46 25.70 13.39
C PRO A 65 -7.01 25.88 13.87
N GLU A 66 -6.68 25.61 15.14
CA GLU A 66 -5.35 25.92 15.68
C GLU A 66 -4.22 25.05 15.10
N ARG A 67 -4.49 23.79 14.74
CA ARG A 67 -3.49 22.94 14.06
C ARG A 67 -3.38 23.23 12.57
N TRP A 68 -4.40 23.86 11.96
CA TRP A 68 -4.28 24.40 10.62
C TRP A 68 -3.23 25.50 10.55
N ILE A 69 -3.04 26.29 11.61
CA ILE A 69 -1.97 27.31 11.67
C ILE A 69 -0.58 26.67 11.57
N GLN A 70 -0.36 25.48 12.13
CA GLN A 70 0.90 24.74 11.98
C GLN A 70 1.09 24.24 10.53
N THR A 71 0.05 23.69 9.91
CA THR A 71 0.03 23.32 8.48
C THR A 71 0.22 24.53 7.57
N TRP A 72 -0.27 25.70 7.99
CA TRP A 72 -0.15 26.98 7.30
C TRP A 72 1.25 27.63 7.51
N ALA A 73 1.88 27.40 8.65
CA ALA A 73 3.28 27.75 8.89
C ALA A 73 4.21 26.86 8.06
N ASP A 74 3.91 25.55 7.96
CA ASP A 74 4.61 24.64 7.06
C ASP A 74 4.34 24.97 5.57
N ARG A 75 3.22 25.64 5.23
CA ARG A 75 2.92 26.23 3.91
C ARG A 75 3.80 27.45 3.57
N LEU A 76 4.34 28.15 4.58
CA LEU A 76 5.38 29.16 4.41
C LEU A 76 6.78 28.53 4.35
N GLY A 77 6.91 27.26 4.73
CA GLY A 77 8.11 26.47 4.51
C GLY A 77 8.29 26.15 3.01
N PRO A 78 9.50 26.29 2.45
CA PRO A 78 9.74 26.01 1.04
C PRO A 78 9.41 24.54 0.71
N THR A 79 8.47 24.32 -0.22
CA THR A 79 8.29 23.03 -0.87
C THR A 79 9.37 22.91 -1.95
N TYR A 80 10.41 22.13 -1.68
CA TYR A 80 11.49 21.90 -2.63
C TYR A 80 11.02 20.97 -3.75
N THR A 81 10.71 21.56 -4.91
CA THR A 81 10.57 20.80 -6.15
C THR A 81 11.94 20.55 -6.78
N LYS A 82 12.07 19.51 -7.61
CA LYS A 82 13.31 19.09 -8.31
C LYS A 82 13.97 20.17 -9.19
N ARG A 83 13.33 21.33 -9.40
CA ARG A 83 13.81 22.45 -10.23
C ARG A 83 14.00 23.77 -9.46
N GLY A 84 13.97 23.75 -8.13
CA GLY A 84 14.16 24.96 -7.32
C GLY A 84 13.08 26.02 -7.54
N THR A 85 11.94 25.65 -8.16
CA THR A 85 10.84 26.58 -8.43
C THR A 85 9.78 26.40 -7.34
N VAL A 86 9.56 27.46 -6.57
CA VAL A 86 8.48 27.57 -5.58
C VAL A 86 7.20 27.93 -6.31
N VAL A 87 6.20 27.04 -6.34
CA VAL A 87 4.85 27.40 -6.79
C VAL A 87 4.04 27.75 -5.55
N ALA A 88 3.92 29.05 -5.26
CA ALA A 88 2.99 29.51 -4.25
C ALA A 88 1.54 29.22 -4.69
N ASN A 89 0.68 28.82 -3.75
CA ASN A 89 -0.78 28.71 -3.89
C ASN A 89 -1.36 27.52 -4.69
N SER A 90 -0.68 26.38 -4.81
CA SER A 90 -1.25 25.17 -5.44
C SER A 90 -2.08 24.27 -4.50
N HIS A 91 -2.44 24.72 -3.30
CA HIS A 91 -3.09 23.86 -2.29
C HIS A 91 -4.48 24.40 -1.91
N ALA A 92 -5.45 23.49 -1.83
CA ALA A 92 -6.84 23.77 -1.49
C ALA A 92 -6.98 24.47 -0.14
N SER A 93 -8.02 25.30 0.00
CA SER A 93 -8.39 25.97 1.26
C SER A 93 -8.52 24.97 2.41
N ALA A 94 -8.37 25.46 3.65
CA ALA A 94 -8.63 24.65 4.84
C ALA A 94 -10.06 24.04 4.73
N PRO A 95 -10.19 22.71 4.74
CA PRO A 95 -11.47 22.03 4.69
C PRO A 95 -12.31 22.36 5.92
N ALA A 96 -13.63 22.39 5.76
CA ALA A 96 -14.55 22.45 6.88
C ALA A 96 -14.35 21.24 7.82
N ALA A 97 -14.76 21.38 9.08
CA ALA A 97 -14.70 20.30 10.05
C ALA A 97 -15.35 19.01 9.51
N GLY A 98 -14.59 17.91 9.54
CA GLY A 98 -15.04 16.60 9.06
C GLY A 98 -15.13 16.48 7.54
N ALA A 99 -14.78 17.51 6.76
CA ALA A 99 -14.87 17.42 5.29
C ALA A 99 -13.88 16.43 4.68
N TRP A 100 -12.93 15.89 5.46
CA TRP A 100 -11.98 14.85 5.06
C TRP A 100 -12.31 13.46 5.61
N ASP A 101 -13.41 13.31 6.35
CA ASP A 101 -13.81 12.02 6.91
C ASP A 101 -14.08 11.00 5.79
N LEU A 102 -13.76 9.72 6.02
CA LEU A 102 -13.91 8.60 5.08
C LEU A 102 -15.36 8.38 4.61
N ASP A 103 -16.36 8.82 5.38
CA ASP A 103 -17.77 8.68 5.05
C ASP A 103 -18.36 9.91 4.33
N ARG A 104 -17.52 10.88 3.94
CA ARG A 104 -17.93 12.14 3.32
C ARG A 104 -17.60 12.21 1.84
N GLY A 105 -18.63 12.45 1.04
CA GLY A 105 -18.48 12.82 -0.38
C GLY A 105 -17.64 11.82 -1.18
N ALA A 106 -16.67 12.35 -1.92
CA ALA A 106 -15.76 11.58 -2.77
C ALA A 106 -14.37 11.36 -2.13
N ASN A 107 -14.24 11.51 -0.81
CA ASN A 107 -12.97 11.34 -0.12
C ASN A 107 -12.40 9.94 -0.35
N PHE A 108 -11.11 9.88 -0.68
CA PHE A 108 -10.32 8.67 -0.92
C PHE A 108 -10.78 7.80 -2.09
N THR A 109 -11.72 8.28 -2.91
CA THR A 109 -12.13 7.62 -4.15
C THR A 109 -11.13 7.86 -5.30
N GLU A 110 -10.32 8.91 -5.20
CA GLU A 110 -9.26 9.25 -6.14
C GLU A 110 -8.01 9.76 -5.41
N TRP A 111 -6.85 9.73 -6.06
CA TRP A 111 -5.53 9.99 -5.46
C TRP A 111 -5.28 11.41 -4.91
N LYS A 112 -6.19 12.37 -5.15
CA LYS A 112 -6.00 13.80 -4.77
C LYS A 112 -7.05 14.34 -3.81
N THR A 113 -8.10 13.57 -3.52
CA THR A 113 -9.26 14.02 -2.74
C THR A 113 -9.42 13.09 -1.54
N PRO A 114 -9.39 13.57 -0.29
CA PRO A 114 -9.43 14.97 0.11
C PRO A 114 -8.09 15.72 0.02
N TYR A 115 -6.99 14.98 -0.04
CA TYR A 115 -5.62 15.47 -0.19
C TYR A 115 -4.83 14.48 -1.07
N TRP A 116 -3.56 14.75 -1.35
CA TRP A 116 -2.76 13.86 -2.19
C TRP A 116 -2.35 12.64 -1.39
N HIS A 117 -2.77 11.47 -1.84
CA HIS A 117 -2.50 10.20 -1.19
C HIS A 117 -2.38 9.09 -2.23
N ASN A 118 -1.84 7.98 -1.77
CA ASN A 118 -1.78 6.76 -2.54
C ASN A 118 -2.26 5.62 -1.65
N THR A 119 -3.14 4.78 -2.17
CA THR A 119 -3.23 3.42 -1.67
C THR A 119 -1.94 2.70 -2.04
N HIS A 120 -1.18 2.30 -1.04
CA HIS A 120 0.12 1.68 -1.13
C HIS A 120 0.01 0.20 -0.80
N HIS A 121 0.65 -0.62 -1.61
CA HIS A 121 0.82 -2.05 -1.35
C HIS A 121 2.03 -2.24 -0.43
N VAL A 122 1.83 -2.79 0.76
CA VAL A 122 2.95 -2.98 1.71
C VAL A 122 3.94 -4.02 1.20
N ILE A 123 3.46 -5.07 0.54
CA ILE A 123 4.24 -5.91 -0.37
C ILE A 123 3.82 -5.55 -1.79
N ALA A 124 4.72 -4.92 -2.55
CA ALA A 124 4.42 -4.40 -3.88
C ALA A 124 4.57 -5.44 -5.00
N CYS A 125 3.87 -5.22 -6.12
CA CYS A 125 3.83 -6.14 -7.25
C CYS A 125 5.23 -6.42 -7.84
N GLY A 126 6.11 -5.43 -7.87
CA GLY A 126 7.45 -5.56 -8.42
C GLY A 126 8.29 -6.56 -7.63
N GLU A 127 8.20 -6.51 -6.31
CA GLU A 127 8.94 -7.36 -5.39
C GLU A 127 8.38 -8.78 -5.35
N ILE A 128 7.06 -8.96 -5.53
CA ILE A 128 6.48 -10.29 -5.79
C ILE A 128 7.01 -10.86 -7.11
N LYS A 129 7.02 -10.07 -8.20
CA LYS A 129 7.54 -10.51 -9.50
C LYS A 129 9.03 -10.88 -9.43
N ALA A 130 9.81 -10.16 -8.63
CA ALA A 130 11.23 -10.43 -8.43
C ALA A 130 11.47 -11.68 -7.56
N ALA A 131 10.70 -11.89 -6.49
CA ALA A 131 10.85 -13.03 -5.59
C ALA A 131 10.34 -14.36 -6.19
N PHE A 132 9.29 -14.27 -7.02
CA PHE A 132 8.69 -15.40 -7.73
C PHE A 132 8.79 -15.14 -9.24
N PRO A 133 10.00 -15.29 -9.85
CA PRO A 133 10.24 -14.94 -11.24
C PRO A 133 9.61 -15.94 -12.22
N ASP A 134 9.35 -17.18 -11.80
CA ASP A 134 8.74 -18.23 -12.59
C ASP A 134 7.20 -18.10 -12.66
N ASP A 135 6.62 -18.36 -13.85
CA ASP A 135 5.17 -18.28 -14.06
C ASP A 135 4.40 -19.30 -13.23
N GLU A 136 4.94 -20.50 -13.06
CA GLU A 136 4.32 -21.59 -12.31
C GLU A 136 4.29 -21.28 -10.82
N GLU A 137 5.35 -20.70 -10.27
CA GLU A 137 5.34 -20.21 -8.89
C GLU A 137 4.26 -19.15 -8.68
N ARG A 138 4.09 -18.23 -9.63
CA ARG A 138 3.02 -17.23 -9.55
C ARG A 138 1.63 -17.88 -9.65
N ARG A 139 1.44 -18.89 -10.52
CA ARG A 139 0.18 -19.65 -10.60
C ARG A 139 -0.12 -20.37 -9.29
N LEU A 140 0.87 -21.00 -8.67
CA LEU A 140 0.71 -21.66 -7.38
C LEU A 140 0.31 -20.67 -6.29
N LEU A 141 0.93 -19.48 -6.25
CA LEU A 141 0.55 -18.43 -5.31
C LEU A 141 -0.89 -17.95 -5.56
N LEU A 142 -1.30 -17.78 -6.82
CA LEU A 142 -2.68 -17.44 -7.18
C LEU A 142 -3.68 -18.52 -6.75
N ALA A 143 -3.32 -19.80 -6.90
CA ALA A 143 -4.15 -20.94 -6.51
C ALA A 143 -4.44 -20.97 -5.00
N THR A 144 -3.56 -20.38 -4.17
CA THR A 144 -3.80 -20.21 -2.73
C THR A 144 -4.85 -19.13 -2.41
N ARG A 145 -5.27 -18.36 -3.42
CA ARG A 145 -6.16 -17.20 -3.30
C ARG A 145 -5.60 -16.02 -2.51
N TRP A 146 -4.28 -15.99 -2.29
CA TRP A 146 -3.61 -14.79 -1.82
C TRP A 146 -3.88 -13.63 -2.79
N ASN A 147 -4.16 -12.44 -2.25
CA ASN A 147 -4.53 -11.28 -3.06
C ASN A 147 -3.77 -10.05 -2.60
N ILE A 148 -2.90 -9.54 -3.48
CA ILE A 148 -2.08 -8.36 -3.21
C ILE A 148 -2.95 -7.12 -2.99
N ASN A 149 -4.14 -7.07 -3.61
CA ASN A 149 -5.03 -5.91 -3.62
C ASN A 149 -5.96 -5.84 -2.40
N GLU A 150 -5.81 -6.75 -1.45
CA GLU A 150 -6.67 -6.82 -0.28
C GLU A 150 -5.89 -6.65 1.01
N MET A 151 -6.65 -6.48 2.08
CA MET A 151 -6.11 -6.46 3.43
C MET A 151 -5.48 -7.83 3.76
N PRO A 152 -4.36 -7.85 4.49
CA PRO A 152 -3.70 -6.71 5.13
C PRO A 152 -2.63 -6.05 4.25
N ASN A 153 -2.59 -6.30 2.94
CA ASN A 153 -1.50 -5.86 2.09
C ASN A 153 -1.64 -4.43 1.54
N VAL A 154 -2.70 -3.70 1.90
CA VAL A 154 -2.93 -2.33 1.41
C VAL A 154 -3.12 -1.33 2.56
N ILE A 155 -2.64 -0.11 2.35
CA ILE A 155 -2.76 1.02 3.31
C ILE A 155 -2.87 2.34 2.55
N ILE A 156 -3.64 3.30 3.05
CA ILE A 156 -3.73 4.64 2.45
C ILE A 156 -2.64 5.51 3.08
N LEU A 157 -1.67 5.93 2.27
CA LEU A 157 -0.58 6.78 2.73
C LEU A 157 -0.67 8.18 2.10
N PRO A 158 -0.57 9.25 2.91
CA PRO A 158 -0.48 10.62 2.41
C PRO A 158 0.85 10.86 1.68
N LYS A 159 0.81 11.73 0.67
CA LYS A 159 2.03 12.21 -0.01
C LYS A 159 2.59 13.47 0.66
N GLN A 160 1.73 14.29 1.28
CA GLN A 160 2.16 15.52 1.95
C GLN A 160 2.63 15.24 3.38
N TYR A 161 3.81 15.76 3.73
CA TYR A 161 4.39 15.66 5.08
C TYR A 161 3.46 16.14 6.19
N THR A 162 2.83 17.30 6.00
CA THR A 162 1.92 17.88 6.99
C THR A 162 0.71 16.99 7.25
N VAL A 163 0.12 16.43 6.20
CA VAL A 163 -1.00 15.49 6.30
C VAL A 163 -0.57 14.20 6.99
N ALA A 164 0.60 13.65 6.63
CA ALA A 164 1.18 12.49 7.28
C ALA A 164 1.41 12.70 8.78
N ARG A 165 1.91 13.88 9.16
CA ARG A 165 2.05 14.26 10.57
C ARG A 165 0.72 14.30 11.31
N MET A 166 -0.30 14.88 10.69
CA MET A 166 -1.63 14.96 11.27
C MET A 166 -2.23 13.57 11.47
N LEU A 167 -2.07 12.70 10.47
CA LEU A 167 -2.56 11.32 10.49
C LEU A 167 -1.73 10.37 11.36
N LYS A 168 -0.57 10.83 11.83
CA LYS A 168 0.44 9.96 12.45
C LYS A 168 0.77 8.76 11.58
N LEU A 169 0.94 9.01 10.28
CA LEU A 169 1.34 8.03 9.29
C LEU A 169 2.69 8.42 8.66
N PRO A 170 3.40 7.48 8.05
CA PRO A 170 4.50 7.79 7.14
C PRO A 170 4.00 8.56 5.90
N THR A 171 4.86 9.35 5.28
CA THR A 171 4.62 9.83 3.91
C THR A 171 5.05 8.75 2.92
N HIS A 172 4.24 8.49 1.89
CA HIS A 172 4.58 7.52 0.83
C HIS A 172 5.82 7.97 0.03
N VAL A 173 5.62 8.82 -0.98
CA VAL A 173 6.66 9.58 -1.66
C VAL A 173 6.14 11.00 -1.83
N PRO A 174 7.00 12.03 -1.70
CA PRO A 174 6.54 13.40 -1.85
C PRO A 174 5.95 13.62 -3.25
N PRO A 175 5.03 14.60 -3.42
CA PRO A 175 4.48 15.06 -4.69
C PRO A 175 5.46 15.02 -5.88
N ASP A 176 6.67 15.54 -5.65
CA ASP A 176 7.73 15.75 -6.66
C ASP A 176 8.95 14.82 -6.50
N GLY A 177 8.85 13.82 -5.61
CA GLY A 177 9.88 12.81 -5.41
C GLY A 177 9.91 11.76 -6.51
N PRO A 178 10.96 10.90 -6.58
CA PRO A 178 10.90 9.69 -7.36
C PRO A 178 9.64 8.90 -6.96
N ALA A 179 8.96 8.30 -7.93
CA ALA A 179 7.76 7.50 -7.70
C ALA A 179 8.07 6.17 -6.97
N GLU A 180 9.32 5.95 -6.60
CA GLU A 180 9.88 4.71 -6.08
C GLU A 180 10.53 4.95 -4.72
N HIS A 181 10.39 3.96 -3.85
CA HIS A 181 11.00 3.87 -2.52
C HIS A 181 12.07 2.77 -2.58
N GLY A 182 13.27 3.13 -3.07
CA GLY A 182 14.31 2.17 -3.44
C GLY A 182 14.88 1.39 -2.26
N GLN A 183 15.05 2.01 -1.09
CA GLN A 183 15.47 1.31 0.13
C GLN A 183 14.39 0.39 0.64
N TYR A 184 13.13 0.87 0.67
CA TYR A 184 11.98 0.04 1.06
C TYR A 184 11.88 -1.21 0.18
N SER A 185 11.95 -1.03 -1.14
CA SER A 185 11.92 -2.10 -2.14
C SER A 185 13.08 -3.09 -1.99
N LEU A 186 14.29 -2.60 -1.73
CA LEU A 186 15.47 -3.42 -1.50
C LEU A 186 15.31 -4.32 -0.26
N GLU A 187 14.88 -3.74 0.86
CA GLU A 187 14.66 -4.47 2.11
C GLU A 187 13.51 -5.48 1.99
N LEU A 188 12.44 -5.10 1.29
CA LEU A 188 11.31 -6.00 0.99
C LEU A 188 11.78 -7.21 0.17
N GLY A 189 12.59 -6.99 -0.87
CA GLY A 189 13.16 -8.06 -1.69
C GLY A 189 14.04 -9.04 -0.90
N LYS A 190 14.92 -8.53 -0.02
CA LYS A 190 15.75 -9.39 0.87
C LYS A 190 14.88 -10.30 1.73
N ARG A 191 13.80 -9.75 2.30
CA ARG A 191 12.91 -10.49 3.20
C ARG A 191 12.06 -11.52 2.49
N LEU A 192 11.54 -11.20 1.30
CA LEU A 192 10.82 -12.18 0.47
C LEU A 192 11.73 -13.35 0.06
N ASN A 193 12.98 -13.07 -0.31
CA ASN A 193 13.96 -14.12 -0.61
C ASN A 193 14.26 -15.01 0.61
N ALA A 194 14.39 -14.41 1.80
CA ALA A 194 14.59 -15.15 3.04
C ALA A 194 13.38 -16.04 3.38
N LEU A 195 12.15 -15.54 3.19
CA LEU A 195 10.91 -16.30 3.34
C LEU A 195 10.89 -17.51 2.40
N LYS A 196 11.22 -17.31 1.11
CA LYS A 196 11.29 -18.37 0.12
C LYS A 196 12.32 -19.45 0.50
N ALA A 197 13.49 -19.02 0.98
CA ALA A 197 14.53 -19.93 1.46
C ALA A 197 14.09 -20.75 2.69
N LYS A 198 13.34 -20.15 3.63
CA LYS A 198 12.77 -20.83 4.81
C LYS A 198 11.79 -21.92 4.40
N LEU A 199 10.93 -21.67 3.42
CA LEU A 199 9.94 -22.63 2.94
C LEU A 199 10.58 -23.83 2.25
N ALA A 200 11.69 -23.62 1.53
CA ALA A 200 12.45 -24.68 0.91
C ALA A 200 13.17 -25.57 1.93
N LYS A 201 13.72 -25.02 3.03
CA LYS A 201 14.40 -25.83 4.06
C LYS A 201 13.51 -26.84 4.77
N ASN A 202 12.19 -26.60 4.82
CA ASN A 202 11.23 -27.47 5.50
C ASN A 202 10.82 -28.70 4.68
N LYS A 203 11.29 -28.81 3.42
CA LYS A 203 11.01 -29.93 2.52
C LYS A 203 12.33 -30.32 1.90
N ASP A 204 12.69 -31.59 1.77
CA ASP A 204 14.03 -32.07 1.38
C ASP A 204 14.52 -31.68 -0.06
N LYS A 205 14.03 -30.57 -0.63
CA LYS A 205 14.38 -30.03 -1.94
C LYS A 205 15.34 -28.86 -1.79
N THR A 206 16.48 -28.94 -2.47
CA THR A 206 17.55 -27.93 -2.47
C THR A 206 17.24 -26.71 -3.33
N ASP A 207 16.14 -26.73 -4.08
CA ASP A 207 15.73 -25.62 -4.93
C ASP A 207 14.73 -24.75 -4.17
N HIS A 208 14.99 -23.44 -4.10
CA HIS A 208 14.20 -22.47 -3.35
C HIS A 208 12.88 -22.14 -4.04
N THR A 209 12.16 -23.17 -4.50
CA THR A 209 11.05 -23.08 -5.45
C THR A 209 9.73 -23.34 -4.74
N LEU A 210 8.72 -22.54 -5.08
CA LEU A 210 7.36 -22.75 -4.66
C LEU A 210 6.77 -23.97 -5.37
N THR A 211 6.09 -24.82 -4.62
CA THR A 211 5.52 -26.09 -5.06
C THR A 211 4.11 -26.23 -4.49
N ASP A 212 3.32 -27.17 -5.03
CA ASP A 212 2.01 -27.50 -4.46
C ASP A 212 2.06 -27.84 -2.98
N ASP A 213 3.13 -28.49 -2.53
CA ASP A 213 3.27 -28.88 -1.14
C ASP A 213 3.39 -27.66 -0.22
N ASN A 214 4.09 -26.59 -0.63
CA ASN A 214 4.43 -25.45 0.26
C ASN A 214 3.69 -24.15 -0.06
N LYS A 215 2.83 -24.11 -1.10
CA LYS A 215 2.09 -22.89 -1.49
C LYS A 215 1.22 -22.31 -0.38
N GLU A 216 0.56 -23.15 0.42
CA GLU A 216 -0.29 -22.66 1.52
C GLU A 216 0.53 -22.08 2.67
N ASP A 217 1.71 -22.63 2.95
CA ASP A 217 2.61 -22.06 3.95
C ASP A 217 3.20 -20.75 3.45
N CYS A 218 3.50 -20.65 2.15
CA CYS A 218 3.89 -19.39 1.53
C CYS A 218 2.81 -18.32 1.65
N ARG A 219 1.55 -18.65 1.38
CA ARG A 219 0.43 -17.72 1.56
C ARG A 219 0.38 -17.20 2.99
N LYS A 220 0.42 -18.10 3.98
CA LYS A 220 0.35 -17.70 5.40
C LYS A 220 1.50 -16.79 5.79
N GLU A 221 2.72 -17.08 5.33
CA GLU A 221 3.89 -16.23 5.61
C GLU A 221 3.77 -14.86 4.91
N LEU A 222 3.21 -14.78 3.70
CA LEU A 222 2.93 -13.51 3.03
C LEU A 222 1.83 -12.70 3.73
N GLU A 223 0.77 -13.35 4.24
CA GLU A 223 -0.29 -12.70 5.04
C GLU A 223 0.25 -12.18 6.38
N LYS A 224 1.10 -12.98 7.04
CA LYS A 224 1.79 -12.61 8.27
C LYS A 224 2.72 -11.42 8.03
N ALA A 225 3.55 -11.48 6.99
CA ALA A 225 4.44 -10.39 6.58
C ALA A 225 3.65 -9.11 6.26
N SER A 226 2.58 -9.22 5.46
CA SER A 226 1.71 -8.08 5.12
C SER A 226 1.15 -7.42 6.38
N SER A 227 0.65 -8.21 7.33
CA SER A 227 0.15 -7.72 8.62
C SER A 227 1.24 -7.03 9.44
N ALA A 228 2.42 -7.65 9.54
CA ALA A 228 3.54 -7.14 10.34
C ALA A 228 4.09 -5.83 9.76
N ILE A 229 4.29 -5.75 8.44
CA ILE A 229 4.72 -4.53 7.76
C ILE A 229 3.69 -3.44 7.93
N ARG A 230 2.42 -3.74 7.67
CA ARG A 230 1.36 -2.74 7.80
C ARG A 230 1.26 -2.18 9.21
N LYS A 231 1.32 -3.04 10.22
CA LYS A 231 1.38 -2.62 11.63
C LYS A 231 2.62 -1.76 11.88
N PHE A 232 3.79 -2.17 11.40
CA PHE A 232 5.02 -1.40 11.54
C PHE A 232 4.91 -0.01 10.91
N LEU A 233 4.28 0.14 9.74
CA LEU A 233 4.07 1.44 9.11
C LEU A 233 3.23 2.36 9.99
N ILE A 234 2.14 1.83 10.57
CA ILE A 234 1.29 2.58 11.51
C ILE A 234 2.11 2.97 12.75
N ASP A 235 2.77 2.02 13.41
CA ASP A 235 3.56 2.25 14.63
C ASP A 235 4.74 3.21 14.37
N ALA A 236 5.34 3.17 13.18
CA ALA A 236 6.41 4.07 12.79
C ALA A 236 5.88 5.50 12.56
N GLY A 237 4.71 5.64 11.94
CA GLY A 237 4.02 6.92 11.81
C GLY A 237 3.60 7.51 13.15
N GLU A 238 3.19 6.68 14.11
CA GLU A 238 2.87 7.15 15.46
C GLU A 238 4.09 7.67 16.22
N ARG A 239 5.22 6.97 16.10
CA ARG A 239 6.49 7.35 16.75
C ARG A 239 7.18 8.53 16.08
N ASN A 240 7.16 8.57 14.74
CA ASN A 240 7.78 9.62 13.95
C ASN A 240 6.83 10.08 12.82
N PRO A 241 5.80 10.88 13.15
CA PRO A 241 4.80 11.32 12.18
C PRO A 241 5.43 12.00 10.96
N GLY A 242 5.02 11.58 9.77
CA GLY A 242 5.52 12.12 8.51
C GLY A 242 6.91 11.62 8.08
N ILE A 243 7.49 10.63 8.76
CA ILE A 243 8.69 9.95 8.25
C ILE A 243 8.46 9.45 6.82
N ASN A 244 9.46 9.62 5.96
CA ASN A 244 9.40 9.08 4.59
C ASN A 244 9.44 7.54 4.65
N LEU A 245 8.55 6.88 3.91
CA LEU A 245 8.50 5.43 3.78
C LEU A 245 9.86 4.83 3.43
N ASP A 246 10.62 5.48 2.54
CA ASP A 246 11.93 5.01 2.10
C ASP A 246 13.03 5.18 3.17
N ASN A 247 12.77 5.95 4.22
CA ASN A 247 13.67 6.08 5.37
C ASN A 247 13.37 5.04 6.47
N LEU A 248 12.33 4.22 6.30
CA LEU A 248 11.99 3.18 7.25
C LEU A 248 12.86 1.94 7.04
N LYS A 249 13.37 1.40 8.14
CA LYS A 249 14.12 0.15 8.13
C LYS A 249 13.22 -1.00 8.54
N LEU A 250 13.02 -1.94 7.61
CA LEU A 250 12.17 -3.11 7.87
C LEU A 250 12.86 -4.14 8.76
N ASP A 251 14.18 -4.07 8.99
CA ASP A 251 15.01 -4.96 9.82
C ASP A 251 14.41 -5.27 11.22
N SER A 252 13.73 -4.30 11.83
CA SER A 252 13.08 -4.44 13.14
C SER A 252 11.76 -5.22 13.16
N ILE A 253 11.25 -5.66 12.00
CA ILE A 253 9.98 -6.37 11.89
C ILE A 253 10.22 -7.87 11.96
N ASP A 254 9.55 -8.53 12.91
CA ASP A 254 9.42 -9.98 12.93
C ASP A 254 8.38 -10.40 11.88
N TRP A 255 8.84 -11.10 10.84
CA TRP A 255 8.02 -11.56 9.72
C TRP A 255 7.43 -12.93 9.99
#